data_AF-A0A0L8BKZ7-F1
#
_entry.id   AF-A0A0L8BKZ7-F1
#
_cell.length_a   1.000
_cell.length_b   1.000
_cell.length_c   1.000
_cell.angle_alpha   90.00
_cell.angle_beta   90.00
_cell.angle_gamma   90.00
#
_symmetry.space_group_name_H-M   'P 1'
#
loop_
_entity.id
_entity.type
_entity.pdbx_description
1 polymer ?
#
loop_
_entity_poly.entity_id
_entity_poly.type
_entity_poly.pdbx_seq_one_letter_code
_entity_poly.pdbx_strand_id
1 'polypeptide(L)'
;MLPVADINLRLLEDRMDTLYRTDGKGRLLSTNEWDASPPPRFHLMRTRQGPIFRCHADLPGQLVDDLGQLCRAEKPETAFNRLPALHDCYLDLLSRHKPVEKIWSGPAYVAVEPGPPAVEPARITNGNAELLHAHFQDWLPDVPHRQPFFAKVLDGKAVSLCCSVRVSNTVHCAGVETHPDFRGNGYALDVVARWPREVRAHGATPFYSTAWANAASQRVAAHLGFRLVAVDFHMT
;
A
#
# COMPACT_ATOMS: atom_id res chain seq x y z
N MET A 1 -8.95 12.38 -19.74
CA MET A 1 -9.72 11.29 -19.12
C MET A 1 -8.97 10.00 -19.45
N LEU A 2 -8.09 9.55 -18.55
CA LEU A 2 -7.49 8.22 -18.73
C LEU A 2 -8.66 7.24 -18.53
N PRO A 3 -8.95 6.33 -19.48
CA PRO A 3 -9.82 5.21 -19.20
C PRO A 3 -9.32 4.52 -17.92
N VAL A 4 -10.18 3.80 -17.21
CA VAL A 4 -9.70 2.78 -16.27
C VAL A 4 -8.88 1.80 -17.11
N ALA A 5 -7.61 2.11 -17.29
CA ALA A 5 -6.66 1.36 -18.07
C ALA A 5 -6.73 -0.07 -17.58
N ASP A 6 -6.69 -1.02 -18.50
CA ASP A 6 -6.55 -2.43 -18.15
C ASP A 6 -5.46 -2.53 -17.10
N ILE A 7 -5.85 -2.97 -15.90
CA ILE A 7 -4.90 -3.20 -14.82
C ILE A 7 -4.08 -4.38 -15.29
N ASN A 8 -2.98 -4.05 -15.95
CA ASN A 8 -2.08 -5.00 -16.57
C ASN A 8 -0.92 -5.30 -15.62
N LEU A 9 -0.15 -6.35 -15.94
CA LEU A 9 0.97 -6.76 -15.11
C LEU A 9 1.99 -5.64 -14.92
N ARG A 10 2.25 -4.84 -15.97
CA ARG A 10 3.17 -3.70 -15.94
C ARG A 10 2.80 -2.68 -14.84
N LEU A 11 1.53 -2.30 -14.74
CA LEU A 11 1.06 -1.37 -13.71
C LEU A 11 1.22 -1.97 -12.29
N LEU A 12 1.08 -3.29 -12.16
CA LEU A 12 1.29 -3.98 -10.89
C LEU A 12 2.79 -4.05 -10.55
N GLU A 13 3.67 -4.24 -11.53
CA GLU A 13 5.12 -4.12 -11.36
C GLU A 13 5.51 -2.72 -10.90
N ASP A 14 5.01 -1.68 -11.57
CA ASP A 14 5.20 -0.28 -11.18
C ASP A 14 4.75 -0.03 -9.73
N ARG A 15 3.63 -0.65 -9.30
CA ARG A 15 3.19 -0.58 -7.91
C ARG A 15 4.19 -1.23 -6.97
N MET A 16 4.67 -2.46 -7.27
CA MET A 16 5.69 -3.13 -6.45
C MET A 16 6.94 -2.27 -6.31
N ASP A 17 7.41 -1.67 -7.41
CA ASP A 17 8.59 -0.81 -7.41
C ASP A 17 8.31 0.54 -6.72
N THR A 18 7.06 0.99 -6.66
CA THR A 18 6.68 2.15 -5.85
C THR A 18 6.74 1.85 -4.35
N LEU A 19 6.64 0.59 -3.92
CA LEU A 19 6.70 0.24 -2.50
C LEU A 19 8.12 0.33 -1.91
N TYR A 20 9.16 0.21 -2.75
CA TYR A 20 10.53 0.01 -2.29
C TYR A 20 11.56 0.77 -3.12
N ARG A 21 12.69 1.10 -2.50
CA ARG A 21 13.91 1.45 -3.21
C ARG A 21 14.69 0.18 -3.49
N THR A 22 15.17 0.03 -4.72
CA THR A 22 15.93 -1.16 -5.14
C THR A 22 17.33 -0.82 -5.64
N ASP A 23 18.24 -1.79 -5.59
CA ASP A 23 19.53 -1.70 -6.25
C ASP A 23 19.42 -1.86 -7.78
N GLY A 24 20.54 -1.80 -8.49
CA GLY A 24 20.59 -1.98 -9.95
C GLY A 24 20.23 -3.39 -10.44
N LYS A 25 20.03 -4.35 -9.54
CA LYS A 25 19.57 -5.72 -9.83
C LYS A 25 18.11 -5.94 -9.40
N GLY A 26 17.40 -4.89 -8.97
CA GLY A 26 16.02 -4.97 -8.49
C GLY A 26 15.89 -5.59 -7.09
N ARG A 27 16.95 -5.61 -6.29
CA ARG A 27 16.93 -6.09 -4.89
C ARG A 27 16.44 -5.01 -3.94
N LEU A 28 15.67 -5.38 -2.93
CA LEU A 28 15.14 -4.43 -1.94
C LEU A 28 16.28 -3.87 -1.08
N LEU A 29 16.33 -2.54 -0.94
CA LEU A 29 17.26 -1.80 -0.07
C LEU A 29 16.54 -1.13 1.10
N SER A 30 15.39 -0.50 0.82
CA SER A 30 14.52 0.12 1.83
C SER A 30 13.10 0.22 1.31
N THR A 31 12.17 0.58 2.20
CA THR A 31 10.86 1.06 1.79
C THR A 31 10.97 2.43 1.10
N ASN A 32 9.98 2.79 0.29
CA ASN A 32 9.95 4.04 -0.48
C ASN A 32 9.08 5.15 0.17
N GLU A 33 8.99 5.19 1.49
CA GLU A 33 8.59 6.42 2.18
C GLU A 33 9.77 7.43 2.18
N TRP A 34 9.49 8.67 2.59
CA TRP A 34 10.51 9.69 2.74
C TRP A 34 11.44 9.37 3.94
N ASP A 35 10.86 8.85 5.02
CA ASP A 35 11.47 8.31 6.24
C ASP A 35 11.74 6.81 6.11
N ALA A 36 12.47 6.45 5.05
CA ALA A 36 12.71 5.07 4.63
C ALA A 36 13.07 4.12 5.80
N SER A 37 12.46 2.94 5.79
CA SER A 37 12.64 1.87 6.77
C SER A 37 13.21 0.60 6.12
N PRO A 38 13.75 -0.36 6.90
CA PRO A 38 14.19 -1.65 6.36
C PRO A 38 13.07 -2.37 5.60
N PRO A 39 13.34 -2.95 4.42
CA PRO A 39 12.32 -3.67 3.65
C PRO A 39 12.18 -5.12 4.17
N PRO A 40 11.14 -5.87 3.75
CA PRO A 40 11.08 -7.30 4.04
C PRO A 40 12.22 -8.05 3.36
N ARG A 41 12.55 -9.24 3.88
CA ARG A 41 13.49 -10.17 3.25
C ARG A 41 12.97 -10.65 1.90
N PHE A 42 11.67 -10.89 1.82
CA PHE A 42 10.98 -11.38 0.64
C PHE A 42 9.57 -10.78 0.57
N HIS A 43 9.17 -10.32 -0.61
CA HIS A 43 7.81 -9.90 -0.91
C HIS A 43 7.35 -10.59 -2.19
N LEU A 44 6.24 -11.32 -2.10
CA LEU A 44 5.46 -11.86 -3.20
C LEU A 44 4.11 -11.12 -3.30
N MET A 45 3.85 -10.51 -4.44
CA MET A 45 2.54 -10.00 -4.82
C MET A 45 1.92 -10.95 -5.85
N ARG A 46 0.79 -11.58 -5.49
CA ARG A 46 0.07 -12.52 -6.36
C ARG A 46 -1.05 -11.79 -7.09
N THR A 47 -1.13 -12.02 -8.40
CA THR A 47 -2.10 -11.39 -9.30
C THR A 47 -2.69 -12.45 -10.24
N ARG A 48 -3.82 -12.16 -10.89
CA ARG A 48 -4.38 -13.04 -11.94
C ARG A 48 -3.52 -13.15 -13.20
N GLN A 49 -2.58 -12.22 -13.40
CA GLN A 49 -1.68 -12.20 -14.56
C GLN A 49 -0.33 -12.87 -14.27
N GLY A 50 -0.11 -13.29 -13.03
CA GLY A 50 1.13 -13.91 -12.58
C GLY A 50 1.67 -13.28 -11.28
N PRO A 51 2.66 -13.95 -10.68
CA PRO A 51 3.34 -13.49 -9.48
C PRO A 51 4.37 -12.40 -9.82
N ILE A 52 4.48 -11.40 -8.95
CA ILE A 52 5.58 -10.42 -8.96
C ILE A 52 6.27 -10.53 -7.62
N PHE A 53 7.60 -10.65 -7.60
CA PHE A 53 8.34 -10.76 -6.34
C PHE A 53 9.60 -9.91 -6.31
N ARG A 54 10.04 -9.58 -5.10
CA ARG A 54 11.30 -8.91 -4.79
C ARG A 54 11.94 -9.54 -3.56
N CYS A 55 13.27 -9.51 -3.52
CA CYS A 55 14.08 -10.07 -2.43
C CYS A 55 15.04 -9.00 -1.93
N HIS A 56 15.33 -9.01 -0.64
CA HIS A 56 16.34 -8.14 -0.03
C HIS A 56 17.73 -8.35 -0.65
N ALA A 57 18.52 -7.29 -0.72
CA ALA A 57 19.87 -7.30 -1.31
C ALA A 57 20.82 -8.30 -0.62
N ASP A 58 20.69 -8.44 0.69
CA ASP A 58 21.48 -9.38 1.49
C ASP A 58 21.13 -10.87 1.30
N LEU A 59 20.05 -11.22 0.58
CA LEU A 59 19.74 -12.63 0.35
C LEU A 59 20.71 -13.26 -0.67
N PRO A 60 21.31 -14.44 -0.38
CA PRO A 60 22.19 -15.13 -1.32
C PRO A 60 21.52 -15.41 -2.66
N GLY A 61 22.29 -15.35 -3.76
CA GLY A 61 21.79 -15.55 -5.12
C GLY A 61 20.99 -16.84 -5.29
N GLN A 62 21.53 -17.97 -4.81
CA GLN A 62 20.86 -19.27 -4.89
C GLN A 62 19.49 -19.26 -4.19
N LEU A 63 19.41 -18.70 -2.98
CA LEU A 63 18.14 -18.62 -2.24
C LEU A 63 17.09 -17.82 -3.01
N VAL A 64 17.51 -16.81 -3.73
CA VAL A 64 16.61 -15.97 -4.53
C VAL A 64 16.12 -16.73 -5.74
N ASP A 65 17.00 -17.48 -6.40
CA ASP A 65 16.65 -18.32 -7.54
C ASP A 65 15.62 -19.37 -7.12
N ASP A 66 15.80 -20.00 -5.95
CA ASP A 66 14.89 -20.98 -5.36
C ASP A 66 13.52 -20.33 -5.02
N LEU A 67 13.52 -19.16 -4.38
CA LEU A 67 12.30 -18.39 -4.11
C LEU A 67 11.58 -18.02 -5.41
N GLY A 68 12.33 -17.63 -6.45
CA GLY A 68 11.78 -17.31 -7.77
C GLY A 68 11.16 -18.52 -8.47
N GLN A 69 11.74 -19.72 -8.31
CA GLN A 69 11.16 -20.97 -8.81
C GLN A 69 9.82 -21.27 -8.11
N LEU A 70 9.75 -21.12 -6.78
CA LEU A 70 8.49 -21.25 -6.04
C LEU A 70 7.44 -20.24 -6.50
N CYS A 71 7.82 -18.96 -6.64
CA CYS A 71 6.92 -17.93 -7.18
C CYS A 71 6.31 -18.34 -8.51
N ARG A 72 7.11 -18.80 -9.47
CA ARG A 72 6.63 -19.24 -10.80
C ARG A 72 5.68 -20.45 -10.75
N ALA A 73 5.70 -21.22 -9.67
CA ALA A 73 4.79 -22.33 -9.46
C ALA A 73 3.44 -21.93 -8.81
N GLU A 74 3.31 -20.68 -8.32
CA GLU A 74 2.02 -20.16 -7.83
C GLU A 74 0.98 -20.08 -8.94
N LYS A 75 -0.26 -20.41 -8.59
CA LYS A 75 -1.36 -20.55 -9.53
C LYS A 75 -2.25 -19.30 -9.57
N PRO A 76 -2.50 -18.68 -10.74
CA PRO A 76 -3.35 -17.49 -10.86
C PRO A 76 -4.76 -17.65 -10.27
N GLU A 77 -5.31 -18.86 -10.29
CA GLU A 77 -6.65 -19.18 -9.73
C GLU A 77 -6.70 -18.95 -8.21
N THR A 78 -5.55 -19.10 -7.54
CA THR A 78 -5.39 -18.92 -6.10
C THR A 78 -4.80 -17.56 -5.72
N ALA A 79 -4.64 -16.64 -6.69
CA ALA A 79 -3.94 -15.37 -6.49
C ALA A 79 -4.53 -14.52 -5.36
N PHE A 80 -5.83 -14.64 -5.10
CA PHE A 80 -6.53 -13.86 -4.06
C PHE A 80 -6.78 -14.61 -2.75
N ASN A 81 -6.22 -15.82 -2.60
CA ASN A 81 -6.23 -16.50 -1.31
C ASN A 81 -5.42 -15.70 -0.28
N ARG A 82 -5.82 -15.79 0.99
CA ARG A 82 -5.15 -15.03 2.06
C ARG A 82 -3.67 -15.35 2.21
N LEU A 83 -3.28 -16.60 1.91
CA LEU A 83 -1.89 -17.04 1.91
C LEU A 83 -1.53 -17.66 0.55
N PRO A 84 -0.25 -17.64 0.15
CA PRO A 84 0.25 -18.39 -1.00
C PRO A 84 0.04 -19.89 -0.82
N ALA A 85 -0.16 -20.61 -1.93
CA ALA A 85 -0.33 -22.06 -1.90
C ALA A 85 0.94 -22.75 -1.39
N LEU A 86 2.10 -22.16 -1.67
CA LEU A 86 3.43 -22.65 -1.27
C LEU A 86 3.96 -21.96 0.00
N HIS A 87 3.06 -21.46 0.86
CA HIS A 87 3.40 -20.77 2.11
C HIS A 87 4.51 -21.45 2.92
N ASP A 88 4.34 -22.74 3.23
CA ASP A 88 5.28 -23.47 4.08
C ASP A 88 6.65 -23.65 3.41
N CYS A 89 6.68 -23.74 2.08
CA CYS A 89 7.93 -23.80 1.30
C CYS A 89 8.70 -22.48 1.39
N TYR A 90 8.02 -21.33 1.28
CA TYR A 90 8.66 -20.02 1.47
C TYR A 90 9.22 -19.87 2.89
N LEU A 91 8.43 -20.28 3.89
CA LEU A 91 8.82 -20.19 5.30
C LEU A 91 10.07 -21.05 5.57
N ASP A 92 10.08 -22.30 5.12
CA ASP A 92 11.20 -23.22 5.29
C ASP A 92 12.48 -22.70 4.62
N LEU A 93 12.43 -22.28 3.35
CA LEU A 93 13.58 -21.73 2.65
C LEU A 93 14.18 -20.51 3.35
N LEU A 94 13.34 -19.57 3.77
CA LEU A 94 13.80 -18.37 4.45
C LEU A 94 14.34 -18.69 5.85
N SER A 95 13.69 -19.59 6.58
CA SER A 95 14.09 -20.00 7.94
C SER A 95 15.45 -20.68 7.99
N ARG A 96 15.81 -21.45 6.95
CA ARG A 96 17.14 -22.08 6.84
C ARG A 96 18.29 -21.07 6.73
N HIS A 97 18.02 -19.89 6.18
CA HIS A 97 19.00 -18.81 6.09
C HIS A 97 19.03 -17.96 7.38
N LYS A 98 17.85 -17.58 7.89
CA LYS A 98 17.67 -16.84 9.15
C LYS A 98 16.22 -17.01 9.62
N PRO A 99 15.92 -17.08 10.93
CA PRO A 99 14.54 -17.13 11.42
C PRO A 99 13.65 -16.04 10.81
N VAL A 100 12.42 -16.40 10.45
CA VAL A 100 11.38 -15.43 10.04
C VAL A 100 10.73 -14.88 11.30
N GLU A 101 10.78 -13.57 11.47
CA GLU A 101 10.27 -12.87 12.66
C GLU A 101 8.79 -12.52 12.51
N LYS A 102 8.39 -12.09 11.30
CA LYS A 102 7.02 -11.68 11.00
C LYS A 102 6.62 -12.09 9.59
N ILE A 103 5.35 -12.48 9.47
CA ILE A 103 4.67 -12.73 8.21
C ILE A 103 3.51 -11.74 8.13
N TRP A 104 3.40 -11.07 6.99
CA TRP A 104 2.30 -10.18 6.71
C TRP A 104 1.62 -10.62 5.40
N SER A 105 0.29 -10.51 5.36
CA SER A 105 -0.45 -10.64 4.12
C SER A 105 -1.71 -9.77 4.10
N GLY A 106 -2.06 -9.32 2.91
CA GLY A 106 -3.21 -8.45 2.75
C GLY A 106 -3.57 -8.11 1.31
N PRO A 107 -4.82 -7.69 1.07
CA PRO A 107 -5.28 -7.31 -0.24
C PRO A 107 -4.68 -5.97 -0.69
N ALA A 108 -4.46 -5.86 -1.99
CA ALA A 108 -4.15 -4.62 -2.68
C ALA A 108 -5.27 -4.31 -3.69
N TYR A 109 -5.79 -3.10 -3.60
CA TYR A 109 -6.87 -2.58 -4.41
C TYR A 109 -6.37 -1.42 -5.28
N VAL A 110 -6.91 -1.32 -6.48
CA VAL A 110 -6.86 -0.07 -7.25
C VAL A 110 -8.13 0.70 -6.96
N ALA A 111 -7.97 1.98 -6.61
CA ALA A 111 -9.12 2.86 -6.51
C ALA A 111 -9.67 3.08 -7.93
N VAL A 112 -10.92 2.70 -8.14
CA VAL A 112 -11.68 2.99 -9.37
C VAL A 112 -12.63 4.12 -9.03
N GLU A 113 -12.66 5.17 -9.86
CA GLU A 113 -13.36 6.45 -9.68
C GLU A 113 -14.41 6.47 -8.55
N PRO A 114 -14.02 6.75 -7.30
CA PRO A 114 -14.99 6.76 -6.22
C PRO A 114 -15.96 7.93 -6.39
N GLY A 115 -17.20 7.71 -5.92
CA GLY A 115 -18.16 8.77 -5.72
C GLY A 115 -17.59 9.91 -4.86
N PRO A 116 -18.19 11.11 -4.89
CA PRO A 116 -17.68 12.23 -4.11
C PRO A 116 -17.73 11.91 -2.61
N PRO A 117 -16.82 12.50 -1.80
CA PRO A 117 -16.94 12.43 -0.36
C PRO A 117 -18.29 13.02 0.08
N ALA A 118 -18.82 12.55 1.21
CA ALA A 118 -20.06 13.11 1.76
C ALA A 118 -19.83 14.54 2.26
N VAL A 119 -18.64 14.80 2.79
CA VAL A 119 -18.16 16.13 3.15
C VAL A 119 -16.74 16.31 2.62
N GLU A 120 -16.49 17.43 1.95
CA GLU A 120 -15.18 17.72 1.39
C GLU A 120 -14.12 17.84 2.50
N PRO A 121 -13.06 17.02 2.47
CA PRO A 121 -11.98 17.11 3.45
C PRO A 121 -11.06 18.30 3.15
N ALA A 122 -10.43 18.85 4.20
CA ALA A 122 -9.44 19.90 4.05
C ALA A 122 -8.14 19.34 3.44
N ARG A 123 -7.55 20.04 2.47
CA ARG A 123 -6.17 19.76 2.05
C ARG A 123 -5.22 20.22 3.15
N ILE A 124 -4.29 19.37 3.54
CA ILE A 124 -3.23 19.69 4.50
C ILE A 124 -1.95 20.07 3.77
N THR A 125 -1.39 21.19 4.18
CA THR A 125 -0.16 21.81 3.68
C THR A 125 0.62 22.36 4.86
N ASN A 126 1.85 22.85 4.63
CA ASN A 126 2.62 23.52 5.68
C ASN A 126 1.88 24.74 6.29
N GLY A 127 1.00 25.38 5.53
CA GLY A 127 0.26 26.57 5.98
C GLY A 127 -0.94 26.29 6.88
N ASN A 128 -1.33 25.02 7.06
CA ASN A 128 -2.43 24.63 7.96
C ASN A 128 -2.15 23.31 8.72
N ALA A 129 -0.86 22.97 8.92
CA ALA A 129 -0.45 21.75 9.61
C ALA A 129 -0.85 21.76 11.10
N GLU A 130 -1.15 22.93 11.67
CA GLU A 130 -1.67 23.10 13.03
C GLU A 130 -2.92 22.24 13.30
N LEU A 131 -3.73 21.99 12.26
CA LEU A 131 -4.93 21.14 12.35
C LEU A 131 -4.63 19.70 12.80
N LEU A 132 -3.40 19.19 12.60
CA LEU A 132 -3.00 17.84 12.99
C LEU A 132 -2.56 17.73 14.47
N HIS A 133 -2.28 18.85 15.16
CA HIS A 133 -1.60 18.83 16.46
C HIS A 133 -2.37 18.13 17.57
N ALA A 134 -3.70 18.05 17.48
CA ALA A 134 -4.52 17.45 18.52
C ALA A 134 -4.43 15.92 18.53
N HIS A 135 -4.36 15.29 17.35
CA HIS A 135 -4.60 13.84 17.20
C HIS A 135 -3.56 13.12 16.34
N PHE A 136 -2.77 13.85 15.55
CA PHE A 136 -1.86 13.30 14.54
C PHE A 136 -0.50 14.01 14.56
N GLN A 137 0.06 14.22 15.75
CA GLN A 137 1.36 14.86 15.91
C GLN A 137 2.48 14.12 15.16
N ASP A 138 2.42 12.78 15.14
CA ASP A 138 3.37 11.92 14.45
C ASP A 138 3.35 12.11 12.92
N TRP A 139 2.25 12.67 12.36
CA TRP A 139 2.13 12.99 10.94
C TRP A 139 2.59 14.41 10.60
N LEU A 140 2.94 15.26 11.57
CA LEU A 140 3.41 16.62 11.27
C LEU A 140 4.68 16.64 10.40
N PRO A 141 5.72 15.82 10.66
CA PRO A 141 6.90 15.75 9.80
C PRO A 141 6.57 15.28 8.37
N ASP A 142 5.47 14.55 8.18
CA ASP A 142 5.07 13.99 6.89
C ASP A 142 4.46 15.02 5.93
N VAL A 143 3.91 16.12 6.45
CA VAL A 143 3.13 17.11 5.67
C VAL A 143 3.87 17.60 4.41
N PRO A 144 5.17 17.99 4.45
CA PRO A 144 5.88 18.41 3.25
C PRO A 144 6.21 17.27 2.26
N HIS A 145 6.13 16.01 2.68
CA HIS A 145 6.62 14.86 1.91
C HIS A 145 5.52 13.95 1.37
N ARG A 146 4.39 13.82 2.07
CA ARG A 146 3.33 12.84 1.79
C ARG A 146 2.13 13.48 1.07
N GLN A 147 2.37 14.14 -0.06
CA GLN A 147 1.32 14.82 -0.83
C GLN A 147 0.73 13.94 -1.96
N PRO A 148 -0.55 14.12 -2.34
CA PRO A 148 -1.55 14.96 -1.69
C PRO A 148 -1.97 14.45 -0.30
N PHE A 149 -2.19 15.37 0.64
CA PHE A 149 -2.57 15.10 2.03
C PHE A 149 -3.94 15.73 2.31
N PHE A 150 -4.90 14.95 2.79
CA PHE A 150 -6.25 15.41 3.15
C PHE A 150 -6.61 15.01 4.58
N ALA A 151 -7.40 15.85 5.26
CA ALA A 151 -7.93 15.56 6.58
C ALA A 151 -9.41 15.91 6.71
N LYS A 152 -10.16 15.07 7.42
CA LYS A 152 -11.47 15.42 7.98
C LYS A 152 -11.23 16.25 9.23
N VAL A 153 -11.80 17.45 9.27
CA VAL A 153 -11.64 18.39 10.38
C VAL A 153 -12.98 18.58 11.08
N LEU A 154 -12.98 18.48 12.41
CA LEU A 154 -14.10 18.82 13.29
C LEU A 154 -13.59 19.78 14.36
N ASP A 155 -14.31 20.89 14.59
CA ASP A 155 -13.96 21.90 15.59
C ASP A 155 -12.49 22.34 15.55
N GLY A 156 -11.97 22.53 14.34
CA GLY A 156 -10.58 22.95 14.10
C GLY A 156 -9.53 21.86 14.31
N LYS A 157 -9.91 20.60 14.47
CA LYS A 157 -9.00 19.47 14.71
C LYS A 157 -9.19 18.38 13.66
N ALA A 158 -8.09 17.89 13.09
CA ALA A 158 -8.15 16.73 12.22
C ALA A 158 -8.51 15.48 13.03
N VAL A 159 -9.49 14.70 12.54
CA VAL A 159 -9.98 13.47 13.19
C VAL A 159 -9.77 12.22 12.32
N SER A 160 -9.52 12.42 11.03
CA SER A 160 -9.09 11.38 10.09
C SER A 160 -8.25 12.02 8.99
N LEU A 161 -7.30 11.27 8.43
CA LEU A 161 -6.45 11.71 7.33
C LEU A 161 -6.27 10.63 6.26
N CYS A 162 -5.97 11.06 5.04
CA CYS A 162 -5.50 10.22 3.95
C CYS A 162 -4.43 10.98 3.16
N CYS A 163 -3.31 10.33 2.88
CA CYS A 163 -2.20 10.94 2.14
C CYS A 163 -1.48 9.91 1.26
N SER A 164 -0.53 10.36 0.43
CA SER A 164 0.32 9.44 -0.33
C SER A 164 1.60 9.15 0.44
N VAL A 165 1.75 7.93 0.96
CA VAL A 165 2.92 7.53 1.78
C VAL A 165 4.08 7.00 0.94
N ARG A 166 3.79 6.41 -0.22
CA ARG A 166 4.78 5.94 -1.18
C ARG A 166 4.38 6.40 -2.56
N VAL A 167 5.30 7.09 -3.24
CA VAL A 167 5.02 7.88 -4.43
C VAL A 167 6.03 7.59 -5.52
N SER A 168 5.54 7.40 -6.74
CA SER A 168 6.31 7.39 -7.98
C SER A 168 5.56 8.22 -9.04
N ASN A 169 6.16 8.39 -10.21
CA ASN A 169 5.53 9.11 -11.31
C ASN A 169 4.26 8.42 -11.85
N THR A 170 4.09 7.10 -11.63
CA THR A 170 2.98 6.32 -12.19
C THR A 170 2.02 5.79 -11.13
N VAL A 171 2.43 5.70 -9.86
CA VAL A 171 1.64 5.11 -8.77
C VAL A 171 1.79 5.90 -7.47
N HIS A 172 0.68 6.05 -6.75
CA HIS A 172 0.69 6.50 -5.35
C HIS A 172 0.02 5.43 -4.48
N CYS A 173 0.59 5.14 -3.30
CA CYS A 173 -0.01 4.28 -2.30
C CYS A 173 -0.53 5.10 -1.12
N ALA A 174 -1.76 4.80 -0.67
CA ALA A 174 -2.42 5.52 0.40
C ALA A 174 -1.85 5.18 1.80
N GLY A 175 -1.69 6.20 2.63
CA GLY A 175 -1.64 6.08 4.09
C GLY A 175 -2.90 6.70 4.68
N VAL A 176 -3.54 6.00 5.62
CA VAL A 176 -4.82 6.43 6.20
C VAL A 176 -4.82 6.18 7.68
N GLU A 177 -5.26 7.18 8.43
CA GLU A 177 -5.48 7.06 9.86
C GLU A 177 -6.78 7.75 10.28
N THR A 178 -7.48 7.15 11.23
CA THR A 178 -8.60 7.76 11.94
C THR A 178 -8.33 7.61 13.42
N HIS A 179 -8.36 8.73 14.13
CA HIS A 179 -8.12 8.75 15.57
C HIS A 179 -9.14 7.84 16.28
N PRO A 180 -8.74 7.03 17.28
CA PRO A 180 -9.59 6.02 17.90
C PRO A 180 -10.99 6.50 18.28
N ASP A 181 -11.09 7.67 18.91
CA ASP A 181 -12.35 8.24 19.41
C ASP A 181 -13.34 8.67 18.31
N PHE A 182 -12.87 8.77 17.06
CA PHE A 182 -13.67 9.22 15.93
C PHE A 182 -13.97 8.10 14.92
N ARG A 183 -13.55 6.86 15.21
CA ARG A 183 -13.83 5.69 14.37
C ARG A 183 -15.33 5.37 14.35
N GLY A 184 -15.78 4.71 13.28
CA GLY A 184 -17.20 4.33 13.12
C GLY A 184 -18.12 5.42 12.56
N ASN A 185 -17.63 6.66 12.40
CA ASN A 185 -18.41 7.79 11.89
C ASN A 185 -18.31 8.03 10.37
N GLY A 186 -17.66 7.13 9.64
CA GLY A 186 -17.49 7.26 8.19
C GLY A 186 -16.42 8.26 7.72
N TYR A 187 -15.69 8.95 8.62
CA TYR A 187 -14.71 9.98 8.26
C TYR A 187 -13.55 9.51 7.38
N ALA A 188 -13.14 8.24 7.50
CA ALA A 188 -12.16 7.65 6.59
C ALA A 188 -12.66 7.62 5.14
N LEU A 189 -13.97 7.45 4.93
CA LEU A 189 -14.56 7.44 3.58
C LEU A 189 -14.40 8.81 2.91
N ASP A 190 -14.60 9.90 3.65
CA ASP A 190 -14.47 11.26 3.10
C ASP A 190 -13.04 11.52 2.58
N VAL A 191 -12.03 11.26 3.41
CA VAL A 191 -10.63 11.50 3.05
C VAL A 191 -10.14 10.56 1.95
N VAL A 192 -10.55 9.28 1.98
CA VAL A 192 -10.16 8.28 0.96
C VAL A 192 -10.95 8.42 -0.34
N ALA A 193 -12.15 9.01 -0.34
CA ALA A 193 -12.88 9.32 -1.57
C ALA A 193 -12.24 10.49 -2.34
N ARG A 194 -11.70 11.49 -1.62
CA ARG A 194 -11.05 12.65 -2.24
C ARG A 194 -9.67 12.35 -2.80
N TRP A 195 -8.84 11.60 -2.06
CA TRP A 195 -7.44 11.35 -2.38
C TRP A 195 -7.18 10.78 -3.80
N PRO A 196 -7.89 9.74 -4.28
CA PRO A 196 -7.68 9.15 -5.61
C PRO A 196 -7.90 10.12 -6.76
N ARG A 197 -8.76 11.12 -6.58
CA ARG A 197 -9.04 12.14 -7.61
C ARG A 197 -7.82 13.03 -7.82
N GLU A 198 -7.18 13.40 -6.72
CA GLU A 198 -5.99 14.23 -6.75
C GLU A 198 -4.78 13.48 -7.32
N VAL A 199 -4.60 12.22 -6.93
CA VAL A 199 -3.57 11.35 -7.51
C VAL A 199 -3.71 11.24 -9.04
N ARG A 200 -4.94 11.07 -9.55
CA ARG A 200 -5.18 11.02 -11.00
C ARG A 200 -4.97 12.36 -11.68
N ALA A 201 -5.26 13.48 -11.01
CA ALA A 201 -4.93 14.81 -11.53
C ALA A 201 -3.42 15.01 -11.69
N HIS A 202 -2.60 14.32 -10.90
CA HIS A 202 -1.15 14.23 -11.07
C HIS A 202 -0.69 13.21 -12.13
N GLY A 203 -1.60 12.51 -12.81
CA GLY A 203 -1.26 11.53 -13.84
C GLY A 203 -0.87 10.15 -13.31
N ALA A 204 -1.01 9.88 -12.01
CA ALA A 204 -0.68 8.61 -11.38
C ALA A 204 -1.90 7.75 -11.05
N THR A 205 -1.66 6.46 -10.80
CA THR A 205 -2.68 5.49 -10.39
C THR A 205 -2.72 5.31 -8.86
N PRO A 206 -3.88 5.53 -8.21
CA PRO A 206 -4.04 5.35 -6.77
C PRO A 206 -4.24 3.89 -6.37
N PHE A 207 -3.35 3.39 -5.51
CA PHE A 207 -3.44 2.08 -4.86
C PHE A 207 -3.73 2.20 -3.36
N TYR A 208 -4.56 1.28 -2.88
CA TYR A 208 -4.95 1.15 -1.50
C TYR A 208 -4.70 -0.29 -1.05
N SER A 209 -3.92 -0.51 0.00
CA SER A 209 -3.64 -1.87 0.50
C SER A 209 -3.71 -1.90 2.01
N THR A 210 -3.99 -3.06 2.57
CA THR A 210 -4.14 -3.23 4.01
C THR A 210 -3.94 -4.68 4.40
N ALA A 211 -3.82 -4.98 5.70
CA ALA A 211 -3.70 -6.36 6.18
C ALA A 211 -5.05 -7.08 6.18
N TRP A 212 -5.06 -8.41 6.04
CA TRP A 212 -6.29 -9.21 6.19
C TRP A 212 -6.97 -9.05 7.56
N ALA A 213 -6.20 -8.77 8.61
CA ALA A 213 -6.73 -8.51 9.95
C ALA A 213 -7.41 -7.14 10.07
N ASN A 214 -7.14 -6.20 9.15
CA ASN A 214 -7.70 -4.85 9.18
C ASN A 214 -9.06 -4.79 8.47
N ALA A 215 -10.09 -5.33 9.14
CA ALA A 215 -11.45 -5.35 8.61
C ALA A 215 -12.02 -3.94 8.36
N ALA A 216 -11.61 -2.93 9.14
CA ALA A 216 -12.07 -1.55 8.98
C ALA A 216 -11.59 -0.95 7.64
N SER A 217 -10.31 -1.11 7.32
CA SER A 217 -9.73 -0.63 6.06
C SER A 217 -10.28 -1.40 4.84
N GLN A 218 -10.50 -2.71 4.97
CA GLN A 218 -11.18 -3.49 3.92
C GLN A 218 -12.61 -3.00 3.67
N ARG A 219 -13.37 -2.63 4.72
CA ARG A 219 -14.69 -2.02 4.57
C ARG A 219 -14.63 -0.67 3.85
N VAL A 220 -13.62 0.16 4.10
CA VAL A 220 -13.43 1.42 3.36
C VAL A 220 -13.27 1.16 1.86
N ALA A 221 -12.37 0.25 1.49
CA ALA A 221 -12.16 -0.14 0.09
C ALA A 221 -13.45 -0.68 -0.56
N ALA A 222 -14.20 -1.52 0.16
CA ALA A 222 -15.47 -2.07 -0.32
C ALA A 222 -16.55 -0.98 -0.50
N HIS A 223 -16.72 -0.08 0.47
CA HIS A 223 -17.71 1.01 0.38
C HIS A 223 -17.42 1.98 -0.77
N LEU A 224 -16.14 2.22 -1.06
CA LEU A 224 -15.71 3.10 -2.15
C LEU A 224 -15.61 2.38 -3.50
N GLY A 225 -15.96 1.09 -3.57
CA GLY A 225 -15.96 0.32 -4.82
C GLY A 225 -14.55 0.05 -5.39
N PHE A 226 -13.52 0.04 -4.54
CA PHE A 226 -12.16 -0.23 -4.99
C PHE A 226 -12.02 -1.69 -5.46
N ARG A 227 -11.28 -1.89 -6.55
CA ARG A 227 -11.16 -3.20 -7.19
C ARG A 227 -9.97 -3.96 -6.63
N LEU A 228 -10.20 -5.16 -6.09
CA LEU A 228 -9.13 -6.08 -5.67
C LEU A 228 -8.34 -6.52 -6.91
N VAL A 229 -7.03 -6.35 -6.88
CA VAL A 229 -6.15 -6.64 -8.03
C VAL A 229 -4.99 -7.55 -7.70
N ALA A 230 -4.57 -7.57 -6.43
CA ALA A 230 -3.47 -8.41 -5.97
C ALA A 230 -3.61 -8.75 -4.48
N VAL A 231 -2.85 -9.74 -4.05
CA VAL A 231 -2.61 -10.02 -2.63
C VAL A 231 -1.12 -9.98 -2.39
N ASP A 232 -0.72 -9.12 -1.47
CA ASP A 232 0.64 -8.97 -1.01
C ASP A 232 0.92 -9.99 0.11
N PHE A 233 2.13 -10.52 0.12
CA PHE A 233 2.64 -11.44 1.13
C PHE A 233 4.12 -11.17 1.33
N HIS A 234 4.54 -10.84 2.54
CA HIS A 234 5.95 -10.57 2.81
C HIS A 234 6.41 -11.07 4.17
N MET A 235 7.70 -11.37 4.24
CA MET A 235 8.37 -11.91 5.43
C MET A 235 9.57 -11.07 5.81
N THR A 236 9.74 -10.79 7.10
CA THR A 236 10.93 -10.14 7.69
C THR A 236 11.69 -11.13 8.56
#